data_AF-A0A2S9GH88-F1
#
_entry.id   AF-A0A2S9GH88-F1
#
_cell.length_a   1.000
_cell.length_b   1.000
_cell.length_c   1.000
_cell.angle_alpha   90.00
_cell.angle_beta   90.00
_cell.angle_gamma   90.00
#
_symmetry.space_group_name_H-M   'P 1'
#
loop_
_entity.id
_entity.type
_entity.pdbx_description
1 polymer ?
#
loop_
_entity_poly.entity_id
_entity_poly.type
_entity_poly.pdbx_seq_one_letter_code
_entity_poly.pdbx_strand_id
1 'polypeptide(L)'
;GLTSGAEAVAANAGKSWEDLAAETLFRPLGMNATSYQFSDYDSRPDRAVGHIHVDGRYEPRYVRNAQPQSPAGGVSSSVNDMTR
;
A
#
# COMPACT_ATOMS: atom_id res chain seq x y z
N GLY A 1 -16.33 -2.66 -8.06
CA GLY A 1 -15.72 -3.31 -6.88
C GLY A 1 -14.94 -2.27 -6.08
N LEU A 2 -14.17 -2.69 -5.06
CA LEU A 2 -13.39 -1.75 -4.23
C LEU A 2 -12.48 -0.85 -5.08
N THR A 3 -11.73 -1.43 -6.02
CA THR A 3 -10.86 -0.69 -6.95
C THR A 3 -11.62 0.41 -7.71
N SER A 4 -12.67 0.03 -8.44
CA SER A 4 -13.43 0.99 -9.25
C SER A 4 -14.10 2.09 -8.41
N GLY A 5 -14.53 1.77 -7.19
CA GLY A 5 -15.14 2.76 -6.30
C GLY A 5 -14.14 3.81 -5.83
N ALA A 6 -12.97 3.36 -5.40
CA ALA A 6 -11.88 4.23 -4.97
C ALA A 6 -11.36 5.12 -6.14
N GLU A 7 -11.18 4.53 -7.33
CA GLU A 7 -10.78 5.26 -8.53
C GLU A 7 -11.80 6.34 -8.92
N ALA A 8 -13.10 6.05 -8.84
CA ALA A 8 -14.15 7.02 -9.15
C ALA A 8 -14.13 8.22 -8.19
N VAL A 9 -13.93 7.97 -6.88
CA VAL A 9 -13.82 9.04 -5.88
C VAL A 9 -12.56 9.87 -6.10
N ALA A 10 -11.42 9.23 -6.36
CA ALA A 10 -10.16 9.91 -6.65
C ALA A 10 -10.25 10.77 -7.92
N ALA A 11 -10.84 10.23 -8.99
CA ALA A 11 -11.07 10.96 -10.23
C ALA A 11 -11.97 12.19 -10.02
N ASN A 12 -13.05 12.06 -9.25
CA ASN A 12 -13.92 13.19 -8.92
C ASN A 12 -13.20 14.25 -8.05
N ALA A 13 -12.21 13.85 -7.26
CA ALA A 13 -11.35 14.76 -6.51
C ALA A 13 -10.18 15.32 -7.32
N GLY A 14 -10.02 14.94 -8.59
CA GLY A 14 -8.92 15.38 -9.46
C GLY A 14 -7.55 14.86 -9.02
N LYS A 15 -7.50 13.69 -8.37
CA LYS A 15 -6.29 13.11 -7.78
C LYS A 15 -6.12 11.65 -8.16
N SER A 16 -4.91 11.13 -8.00
CA SER A 16 -4.69 9.68 -7.91
C SER A 16 -5.31 9.13 -6.62
N TRP A 17 -5.55 7.82 -6.56
CA TRP A 17 -6.02 7.19 -5.31
C TRP A 17 -5.00 7.34 -4.19
N GLU A 18 -3.72 7.18 -4.55
CA GLU A 18 -2.58 7.24 -3.65
C GLU A 18 -2.46 8.63 -3.02
N ASP A 19 -2.54 9.67 -3.84
CA ASP A 19 -2.47 11.05 -3.37
C ASP A 19 -3.69 11.37 -2.50
N LEU A 20 -4.90 11.05 -2.98
CA LEU A 20 -6.13 11.34 -2.23
C LEU A 20 -6.08 10.74 -0.82
N ALA A 21 -5.73 9.46 -0.68
CA ALA A 21 -5.60 8.80 0.62
C ALA A 21 -4.46 9.41 1.47
N ALA A 22 -3.34 9.77 0.86
CA ALA A 22 -2.23 10.41 1.57
C ALA A 22 -2.64 11.77 2.16
N GLU A 23 -3.42 12.58 1.43
CA GLU A 23 -3.84 13.90 1.92
C GLU A 23 -4.97 13.84 2.94
N THR A 24 -5.93 12.94 2.72
CA THR A 24 -7.19 12.96 3.47
C THR A 24 -7.17 12.03 4.69
N LEU A 25 -6.26 11.05 4.71
CA LEU A 25 -6.21 10.04 5.77
C LEU A 25 -4.83 9.94 6.41
N PHE A 26 -3.79 9.63 5.64
CA PHE A 26 -2.50 9.26 6.21
C PHE A 26 -1.76 10.44 6.84
N ARG A 27 -1.64 11.57 6.12
CA ARG A 27 -0.99 12.78 6.68
C ARG A 27 -1.71 13.34 7.91
N PRO A 28 -3.06 13.49 7.92
CA PRO A 28 -3.77 13.96 9.11
C PRO A 28 -3.59 13.09 10.35
N LEU A 29 -3.45 11.77 10.18
CA LEU A 29 -3.21 10.82 11.28
C LEU A 29 -1.72 10.68 11.63
N GLY A 30 -0.81 11.30 10.89
CA GLY A 30 0.64 11.16 11.09
C GLY A 30 1.17 9.76 10.74
N MET A 31 0.48 9.04 9.83
CA MET A 31 0.89 7.75 9.29
C MET A 31 1.95 7.92 8.19
N ASN A 32 3.11 8.44 8.57
CA ASN A 32 4.18 8.87 7.63
C ASN A 32 4.87 7.71 6.90
N ALA A 33 4.69 6.47 7.38
CA ALA A 33 5.17 5.25 6.77
C ALA A 33 4.05 4.49 6.03
N THR A 34 2.89 5.09 5.75
CA THR A 34 1.81 4.42 5.03
C THR A 34 1.66 4.97 3.62
N SER A 35 1.62 4.10 2.62
CA SER A 35 1.52 4.49 1.22
C SER A 35 0.81 3.43 0.38
N TYR A 36 0.03 3.90 -0.60
CA TYR A 36 -0.53 3.08 -1.67
C TYR A 36 0.38 3.01 -2.91
N GLN A 37 1.51 3.71 -2.94
CA GLN A 37 2.51 3.58 -4.01
C GLN A 37 3.43 2.38 -3.74
N PHE A 38 3.50 1.44 -4.69
CA PHE A 38 4.39 0.29 -4.59
C PHE A 38 5.87 0.69 -4.61
N SER A 39 6.23 1.77 -5.32
CA SER A 39 7.60 2.31 -5.32
C SER A 39 8.07 2.77 -3.94
N ASP A 40 7.15 3.27 -3.10
CA ASP A 40 7.49 3.68 -1.74
C ASP A 40 7.78 2.45 -0.87
N TYR A 41 7.04 1.36 -1.06
CA TYR A 41 7.36 0.09 -0.43
C TYR A 41 8.73 -0.43 -0.90
N ASP A 42 8.97 -0.50 -2.21
CA ASP A 42 10.17 -1.14 -2.76
C ASP A 42 11.46 -0.36 -2.49
N SER A 43 11.37 0.97 -2.38
CA SER A 43 12.52 1.82 -2.06
C SER A 43 12.90 1.82 -0.57
N ARG A 44 12.04 1.31 0.33
CA ARG A 44 12.33 1.33 1.77
C ARG A 44 13.37 0.29 2.17
N PRO A 45 14.45 0.71 2.87
CA PRO A 45 15.42 -0.25 3.44
C PRO A 45 14.79 -1.13 4.51
N ASP A 46 13.94 -0.53 5.36
CA ASP A 46 13.17 -1.25 6.37
C ASP A 46 11.79 -1.63 5.79
N ARG A 47 11.74 -2.84 5.21
CA ARG A 47 10.51 -3.43 4.67
C ARG A 47 10.49 -4.94 4.87
N ALA A 48 9.31 -5.48 5.11
CA ALA A 48 9.11 -6.92 5.15
C ALA A 48 9.02 -7.50 3.74
N VAL A 49 9.72 -8.60 3.49
CA VAL A 49 9.57 -9.41 2.25
C VAL A 49 8.68 -10.60 2.54
N GLY A 50 7.66 -10.80 1.70
CA GLY A 50 6.75 -11.94 1.81
C GLY A 50 7.49 -13.26 1.58
N HIS A 51 7.23 -14.24 2.45
CA HIS A 51 7.75 -15.60 2.31
C HIS A 51 6.62 -16.54 1.88
N ILE A 52 6.91 -17.43 0.94
CA ILE A 52 5.94 -18.42 0.43
C ILE A 52 6.39 -19.80 0.87
N HIS A 53 5.44 -20.63 1.33
CA HIS A 53 5.70 -22.01 1.70
C HIS A 53 5.66 -22.91 0.47
N VAL A 54 6.81 -23.47 0.09
CA VAL A 54 6.96 -24.38 -1.05
C VAL A 54 7.83 -25.55 -0.59
N ASP A 55 7.40 -26.78 -0.88
CA ASP A 55 8.15 -28.01 -0.59
C ASP A 55 8.67 -28.10 0.87
N GLY A 56 7.85 -27.67 1.83
CA GLY A 56 8.16 -27.78 3.27
C GLY A 56 9.04 -26.67 3.84
N ARG A 57 9.32 -25.59 3.08
CA ARG A 57 10.12 -24.45 3.55
C ARG A 57 9.51 -23.11 3.14
N TYR A 58 9.79 -22.07 3.93
CA TYR A 58 9.43 -20.68 3.61
C TYR A 58 10.57 -19.98 2.89
N GLU A 59 10.31 -19.40 1.72
CA GLU A 59 11.31 -18.73 0.89
C GLU A 59 10.81 -17.38 0.34
N PRO A 60 11.65 -16.32 0.32
CA PRO A 60 11.30 -15.01 -0.22
C PRO A 60 11.45 -14.97 -1.75
N ARG A 61 10.62 -15.73 -2.47
CA ARG A 61 10.83 -15.99 -3.92
C ARG A 61 10.50 -14.82 -4.83
N TYR A 62 9.52 -13.99 -4.49
CA TYR A 62 9.11 -12.87 -5.33
C TYR A 62 8.54 -11.71 -4.53
N VAL A 63 8.80 -10.49 -5.01
CA VAL A 63 8.11 -9.29 -4.55
C VAL A 63 6.96 -9.00 -5.51
N ARG A 64 5.73 -9.06 -5.01
CA ARG A 64 4.54 -8.77 -5.80
C ARG A 64 4.42 -7.26 -6.01
N ASN A 65 4.42 -6.80 -7.26
CA ASN A 65 3.99 -5.44 -7.57
C ASN A 65 2.46 -5.33 -7.42
N ALA A 66 2.02 -4.66 -6.37
CA ALA A 66 0.61 -4.52 -6.00
C ALA A 66 -0.07 -3.28 -6.60
N GLN A 67 0.64 -2.42 -7.35
CA GLN A 67 0.16 -1.10 -7.76
C GLN A 67 -1.25 -1.11 -8.41
N PRO A 68 -1.57 -2.00 -9.38
CA PRO A 68 -2.89 -1.98 -10.01
C PRO A 68 -4.04 -2.34 -9.07
N GLN A 69 -3.71 -2.92 -7.90
CA GLN A 69 -4.65 -3.39 -6.90
C GLN A 69 -4.61 -2.50 -5.65
N SER A 70 -3.85 -1.40 -5.68
CA SER A 70 -3.65 -0.49 -4.55
C SER A 70 -4.95 -0.16 -3.85
N PRO A 71 -6.02 0.28 -4.54
CA PRO A 71 -7.24 0.68 -3.85
C PRO A 71 -8.05 -0.46 -3.21
N ALA A 72 -7.79 -1.72 -3.59
CA ALA A 72 -8.45 -2.88 -2.99
C ALA A 72 -7.59 -3.59 -1.92
N GLY A 73 -6.27 -3.40 -1.93
CA GLY A 73 -5.39 -4.10 -0.99
C GLY A 73 -3.89 -3.99 -1.28
N GLY A 74 -3.42 -2.88 -1.87
CA GLY A 74 -1.99 -2.65 -2.11
C GLY A 74 -1.35 -1.63 -1.18
N VAL A 75 -2.02 -1.23 -0.09
CA VAL A 75 -1.39 -0.37 0.93
C VAL A 75 -0.20 -1.09 1.59
N SER A 76 0.89 -0.34 1.77
CA SER A 76 1.99 -0.71 2.65
C SER A 76 1.96 0.20 3.88
N SER A 77 2.21 -0.35 5.06
CA SER A 77 2.17 0.38 6.33
C SER A 77 3.11 -0.27 7.36
N SER A 78 3.19 0.34 8.54
CA SER A 78 3.86 -0.21 9.72
C SER A 78 2.87 -0.38 10.86
N VAL A 79 3.19 -1.23 11.85
CA VAL A 79 2.35 -1.36 13.05
C VAL A 79 2.21 -0.02 13.78
N ASN A 80 3.29 0.76 13.86
CA ASN A 80 3.27 2.08 14.53
C ASN A 80 2.28 3.03 13.85
N ASP A 81 2.21 3.02 12.52
CA ASP A 81 1.27 3.82 11.75
C ASP A 81 -0.17 3.33 11.94
N MET A 82 -0.39 2.02 11.93
CA MET A 82 -1.72 1.42 12.14
C MET A 82 -2.28 1.67 13.55
N THR A 83 -1.45 2.12 14.49
CA THR A 83 -1.85 2.49 15.86
C THR A 83 -1.98 4.01 16.08
N ARG A 84 -1.87 4.82 15.02
CA ARG A 84 -2.08 6.27 15.10
C ARG A 84 -3.55 6.66 15.25
#